data_AF-A0A6G3WP28-F1
#
_entry.id   AF-A0A6G3WP28-F1
#
_cell.length_a   1.000
_cell.length_b   1.000
_cell.length_c   1.000
_cell.angle_alpha   90.00
_cell.angle_beta   90.00
_cell.angle_gamma   90.00
#
_symmetry.space_group_name_H-M   'P 1'
#
loop_
_entity.id
_entity.type
_entity.pdbx_description
1 polymer ?
#
loop_
_entity_poly.entity_id
_entity_poly.type
_entity_poly.pdbx_seq_one_letter_code
_entity_poly.pdbx_strand_id
1 'polypeptide(L)'
;MDCSFCYRTTPQVRAKSPEKMDRDLDWLKTRYGVEFCFFVDLTFSSHRGQTIEMCDVISQHDLRWTCLTRCADMDVPRIDAMREAGADIILYGVESLGREVLR
;
A
#
# COMPACT_ATOMS: atom_id res chain seq x y z
N MET A 1 3.29 10.60 -12.81
CA MET A 1 3.97 9.29 -12.60
C MET A 1 4.10 8.66 -13.96
N ASP A 2 5.31 8.62 -14.53
CA ASP A 2 5.50 8.23 -15.93
C ASP A 2 6.77 7.37 -16.06
N CYS A 3 6.68 6.11 -15.63
CA CYS A 3 7.76 5.15 -15.80
C CYS A 3 7.71 4.64 -17.25
N SER A 4 8.74 4.92 -18.04
CA SER A 4 8.79 4.64 -19.50
C SER A 4 8.62 3.17 -19.89
N PHE A 5 8.91 2.24 -18.98
CA PHE A 5 8.78 0.80 -19.19
C PHE A 5 7.45 0.23 -18.68
N CYS A 6 6.68 0.99 -17.89
CA CYS A 6 5.49 0.48 -17.23
C CYS A 6 4.28 0.58 -18.17
N TYR A 7 3.79 -0.57 -18.64
CA TYR A 7 2.56 -0.64 -19.44
C TYR A 7 1.29 -0.15 -18.70
N ARG A 8 1.33 -0.09 -17.36
CA ARG A 8 0.18 0.21 -16.49
C ARG A 8 0.17 1.65 -15.98
N THR A 9 0.45 2.63 -16.83
CA THR A 9 0.26 4.04 -16.50
C THR A 9 -1.23 4.33 -16.36
N THR A 10 -1.73 4.35 -15.12
CA THR A 10 -3.14 4.60 -14.83
C THR A 10 -3.31 6.10 -14.59
N PRO A 11 -4.10 6.83 -15.40
CA PRO A 11 -4.17 8.30 -15.33
C PRO A 11 -4.87 8.80 -14.05
N GLN A 12 -5.64 7.94 -13.39
CA GLN A 12 -6.39 8.26 -12.19
C GLN A 12 -6.32 7.11 -11.19
N VAL A 13 -6.11 7.47 -9.91
CA VAL A 13 -6.17 6.53 -8.79
C VAL A 13 -7.61 6.48 -8.29
N ARG A 14 -8.13 5.26 -8.11
CA ARG A 14 -9.39 5.01 -7.42
C ARG A 14 -9.10 4.16 -6.21
N ALA A 15 -9.61 4.58 -5.08
CA ALA A 15 -9.39 3.91 -3.82
C ALA A 15 -10.70 3.47 -3.19
N LYS A 16 -10.62 2.44 -2.35
CA LYS A 16 -11.74 2.05 -1.49
C LYS A 16 -11.94 3.12 -0.41
N SER A 17 -13.19 3.28 0.03
CA SER A 17 -13.44 4.02 1.27
C SER A 17 -12.97 3.20 2.48
N PRO A 18 -12.67 3.86 3.62
CA PRO A 18 -12.32 3.16 4.86
C PRO A 18 -13.34 2.08 5.25
N GLU A 19 -14.65 2.38 5.12
CA GLU A 19 -15.73 1.45 5.47
C GLU A 19 -15.80 0.25 4.53
N LYS A 20 -15.41 0.42 3.26
CA LYS A 20 -15.33 -0.70 2.31
C LYS A 20 -14.14 -1.60 2.63
N MET A 21 -13.00 -1.01 3.03
CA MET A 21 -11.81 -1.76 3.43
C MET A 21 -12.09 -2.58 4.69
N ASP A 22 -12.64 -1.95 5.73
CA ASP A 22 -13.02 -2.59 7.00
C ASP A 22 -13.91 -3.81 6.78
N ARG A 23 -15.02 -3.64 6.05
CA ARG A 23 -15.93 -4.76 5.72
C ARG A 23 -15.25 -5.89 4.94
N ASP A 24 -14.34 -5.57 4.03
CA ASP A 24 -13.64 -6.60 3.24
C ASP A 24 -12.65 -7.38 4.12
N LEU A 25 -11.91 -6.70 5.00
CA LEU A 25 -10.94 -7.32 5.90
C LEU A 25 -11.63 -8.14 7.00
N ASP A 26 -12.70 -7.62 7.60
CA ASP A 26 -13.52 -8.36 8.55
C ASP A 26 -14.08 -9.64 7.93
N TRP A 27 -14.61 -9.56 6.71
CA TRP A 27 -15.09 -10.75 6.01
C TRP A 27 -13.98 -11.76 5.75
N LEU A 28 -12.81 -11.31 5.30
CA LEU A 28 -11.66 -12.21 5.07
C LEU A 28 -11.20 -12.89 6.37
N LYS A 29 -11.13 -12.15 7.48
CA LYS A 29 -10.72 -12.65 8.79
C LYS A 29 -11.77 -13.61 9.36
N THR A 30 -13.03 -13.21 9.44
CA THR A 30 -14.10 -13.99 10.08
C THR A 30 -14.52 -15.20 9.26
N ARG A 31 -14.56 -15.10 7.93
CA ARG A 31 -15.04 -16.18 7.07
C ARG A 31 -13.98 -17.21 6.73
N TYR A 32 -12.72 -16.79 6.60
CA TYR A 32 -11.63 -17.65 6.10
C TYR A 32 -10.43 -17.72 7.04
N GLY A 33 -10.40 -16.96 8.15
CA GLY A 33 -9.26 -16.97 9.06
C GLY A 33 -7.99 -16.43 8.43
N VAL A 34 -8.08 -15.46 7.51
CA VAL A 34 -6.89 -14.88 6.87
C VAL A 34 -5.99 -14.21 7.91
N GLU A 35 -4.70 -14.49 7.85
CA GLU A 35 -3.69 -13.87 8.72
C GLU A 35 -2.69 -13.00 7.94
N PHE A 36 -2.68 -13.14 6.61
CA PHE A 36 -1.79 -12.39 5.73
C PHE A 36 -2.49 -11.88 4.47
N CYS A 37 -2.35 -10.60 4.16
CA CYS A 37 -2.93 -9.95 2.98
C CYS A 37 -1.87 -9.36 2.05
N PHE A 38 -2.10 -9.45 0.74
CA PHE A 38 -1.34 -8.69 -0.26
C PHE A 38 -2.22 -7.60 -0.87
N PHE A 39 -1.93 -6.34 -0.55
CA PHE A 39 -2.48 -5.18 -1.24
C PHE A 39 -1.77 -4.97 -2.58
N VAL A 40 -2.47 -5.33 -3.66
CA VAL A 40 -1.96 -5.35 -5.04
C VAL A 40 -2.12 -4.01 -5.77
N ASP A 41 -2.36 -2.93 -5.03
CA ASP A 41 -2.33 -1.57 -5.52
C ASP A 41 -1.01 -1.29 -6.24
N LEU A 42 -1.06 -0.60 -7.39
CA LEU A 42 0.15 -0.25 -8.15
C LEU A 42 1.11 0.61 -7.30
N THR A 43 0.56 1.44 -6.43
CA THR A 43 1.32 2.24 -5.46
C THR A 43 0.41 2.52 -4.27
N PHE A 44 0.53 1.70 -3.22
CA PHE A 44 -0.30 1.77 -2.03
C PHE A 44 -0.23 3.15 -1.34
N SER A 45 0.94 3.78 -1.32
CA SER A 45 1.14 5.07 -0.65
C SER A 45 0.97 6.30 -1.54
N SER A 46 0.27 6.16 -2.68
CA SER A 46 0.07 7.24 -3.67
C SER A 46 -0.53 8.52 -3.07
N HIS A 47 -1.32 8.38 -1.99
CA HIS A 47 -1.94 9.52 -1.32
C HIS A 47 -1.75 9.45 0.18
N ARG A 48 -0.95 10.38 0.72
CA ARG A 48 -0.47 10.34 2.10
C ARG A 48 -1.60 10.23 3.14
N GLY A 49 -2.63 11.07 3.03
CA GLY A 49 -3.75 11.06 3.98
C GLY A 49 -4.49 9.73 3.98
N GLN A 50 -4.81 9.24 2.79
CA GLN A 50 -5.47 7.95 2.61
C GLN A 50 -4.62 6.77 3.12
N THR A 51 -3.30 6.80 2.94
CA THR A 51 -2.43 5.74 3.49
C THR A 51 -2.60 5.62 4.99
N ILE A 52 -2.64 6.76 5.70
CA ILE A 52 -2.84 6.77 7.16
C ILE A 52 -4.24 6.27 7.51
N GLU A 53 -5.29 6.78 6.86
CA GLU A 53 -6.67 6.32 7.08
C GLU A 53 -6.83 4.80 6.85
N MET A 54 -6.16 4.25 5.83
CA MET A 54 -6.18 2.81 5.58
C MET A 54 -5.39 2.04 6.64
N CYS A 55 -4.27 2.56 7.15
CA CYS A 55 -3.53 1.93 8.25
C CYS A 55 -4.39 1.87 9.53
N ASP A 56 -5.12 2.95 9.84
CA ASP A 56 -6.03 2.98 11.00
C ASP A 56 -7.08 1.86 10.91
N VAL A 57 -7.68 1.65 9.73
CA VAL A 57 -8.62 0.55 9.50
C VAL A 57 -7.92 -0.81 9.59
N ILE A 58 -6.82 -1.02 8.87
CA ILE A 58 -6.14 -2.32 8.81
C ILE A 58 -5.70 -2.79 10.20
N SER A 59 -5.26 -1.86 11.06
CA SER A 59 -4.81 -2.16 12.43
C SER A 59 -5.87 -2.85 13.30
N GLN A 60 -7.16 -2.73 12.97
CA GLN A 60 -8.25 -3.33 13.73
C GLN A 60 -8.41 -4.84 13.50
N HIS A 61 -7.76 -5.41 12.50
CA HIS A 61 -8.01 -6.79 12.06
C HIS A 61 -6.92 -7.80 12.45
N ASP A 62 -5.85 -7.36 13.12
CA ASP A 62 -4.69 -8.19 13.50
C ASP A 62 -4.19 -9.03 12.31
N LEU A 63 -3.75 -8.31 11.26
CA LEU A 63 -3.30 -8.88 9.99
C LEU A 63 -1.87 -8.46 9.72
N ARG A 64 -1.05 -9.41 9.26
CA ARG A 64 0.19 -9.09 8.57
C ARG A 64 -0.12 -8.78 7.11
N TRP A 65 0.62 -7.87 6.50
CA TRP A 65 0.36 -7.57 5.09
C TRP A 65 1.57 -7.04 4.33
N THR A 66 1.45 -7.09 3.01
CA THR A 66 2.46 -6.58 2.07
C THR A 66 1.83 -5.67 1.04
N CYS A 67 2.61 -4.73 0.50
CA CYS A 67 2.19 -3.83 -0.56
C CYS A 67 3.33 -3.51 -1.54
N LEU A 68 2.97 -2.95 -2.69
CA LEU A 68 3.93 -2.30 -3.59
C LEU A 68 3.82 -0.78 -3.43
N THR A 69 4.96 -0.09 -3.40
CA THR A 69 4.98 1.36 -3.42
C THR A 69 6.24 1.96 -4.04
N ARG A 70 6.29 3.30 -4.13
CA ARG A 70 7.42 4.08 -4.65
C ARG A 70 8.26 4.62 -3.51
N CYS A 71 9.57 4.67 -3.71
CA CYS A 71 10.49 5.24 -2.72
C CYS A 71 10.17 6.71 -2.41
N ALA A 72 9.78 7.50 -3.43
CA ALA A 72 9.49 8.92 -3.29
C ALA A 72 8.19 9.21 -2.50
N ASP A 73 7.29 8.24 -2.42
CA ASP A 73 5.99 8.36 -1.76
C ASP A 73 6.02 7.81 -0.33
N MET A 74 7.18 7.80 0.32
CA MET A 74 7.31 7.34 1.70
C MET A 74 8.03 8.38 2.56
N ASP A 75 7.61 8.47 3.82
CA ASP A 75 8.22 9.27 4.87
C ASP A 75 8.15 8.50 6.20
N VAL A 76 8.89 8.97 7.21
CA VAL A 76 8.96 8.30 8.53
C VAL A 76 7.56 8.10 9.14
N PRO A 77 6.68 9.12 9.19
CA PRO A 77 5.33 8.93 9.73
C PRO A 77 4.51 7.85 9.02
N ARG A 78 4.59 7.74 7.69
CA ARG A 78 3.89 6.68 6.95
C ARG A 78 4.47 5.30 7.24
N ILE A 79 5.80 5.16 7.30
CA ILE A 79 6.44 3.87 7.61
C ILE A 79 6.04 3.41 9.02
N ASP A 80 6.05 4.32 9.99
CA ASP A 80 5.66 4.01 11.36
C ASP A 80 4.20 3.55 11.45
N ALA A 81 3.27 4.31 10.83
CA ALA A 81 1.86 3.94 10.79
C ALA A 81 1.63 2.60 10.08
N MET A 82 2.32 2.35 8.97
CA MET A 82 2.23 1.07 8.25
C MET A 82 2.71 -0.09 9.12
N ARG A 83 3.85 0.07 9.82
CA ARG A 83 4.39 -0.95 10.73
C ARG A 83 3.42 -1.23 11.88
N GLU A 84 2.88 -0.19 12.50
CA GLU A 84 1.91 -0.31 13.60
C GLU A 84 0.62 -0.99 13.15
N ALA A 85 0.21 -0.79 11.89
CA ALA A 85 -0.91 -1.47 11.27
C ALA A 85 -0.60 -2.89 10.77
N GLY A 86 0.61 -3.43 10.98
CA GLY A 86 0.96 -4.80 10.63
C GLY A 86 1.65 -5.00 9.26
N ALA A 87 2.17 -3.93 8.63
CA ALA A 87 2.96 -4.08 7.42
C ALA A 87 4.23 -4.89 7.70
N ASP A 88 4.37 -6.00 6.99
CA ASP A 88 5.45 -6.98 7.16
C ASP A 88 6.50 -6.87 6.05
N ILE A 89 6.04 -6.64 4.82
CA ILE A 89 6.89 -6.52 3.64
C ILE A 89 6.44 -5.30 2.82
N ILE A 90 7.40 -4.47 2.42
CA ILE A 90 7.16 -3.35 1.50
C ILE A 90 8.05 -3.54 0.28
N LEU A 91 7.43 -3.70 -0.88
CA LEU A 91 8.14 -3.80 -2.15
C LEU A 91 8.30 -2.41 -2.78
N TYR A 92 9.53 -1.97 -2.93
CA TYR A 92 9.88 -0.68 -3.52
C TYR A 92 10.30 -0.81 -4.98
N GLY A 93 9.68 -0.04 -5.85
CA GLY A 93 10.16 0.18 -7.22
C GLY A 93 11.35 1.14 -7.24
N VAL A 94 12.57 0.62 -7.05
CA VAL A 94 13.82 1.41 -7.13
C VAL A 94 14.28 1.55 -8.58
N GLU A 95 14.20 0.47 -9.34
CA GLU A 95 14.55 0.31 -10.78
C GLU A 95 16.03 0.56 -11.14
N SER A 96 16.61 1.65 -10.66
CA SER A 96 18.02 1.99 -10.90
C SER A 96 18.51 2.96 -9.84
N LEU A 97 19.81 2.92 -9.56
CA LEU A 97 20.49 3.95 -8.76
C LEU A 97 21.20 5.00 -9.64
N GLY A 98 21.25 4.78 -10.96
CA GLY A 98 21.86 5.69 -11.92
C GLY A 98 20.91 6.83 -12.28
N ARG A 99 21.25 8.08 -11.91
CA ARG A 99 20.41 9.25 -12.17
C ARG A 99 20.06 9.45 -13.65
N GLU A 100 20.98 9.14 -14.56
CA GLU A 100 20.73 9.22 -16.00
C GLU A 100 19.79 8.11 -16.51
N VAL A 101 19.73 6.97 -15.83
CA VAL A 101 18.81 5.86 -16.18
C VAL A 101 17.39 6.13 -15.69
N LEU A 102 17.24 6.88 -14.59
CA LEU A 102 15.94 7.26 -14.02
C LEU A 102 15.28 8.48 -14.68
N ARG A 103 15.95 9.10 -15.66
CA ARG A 103 15.45 10.27 -16.38
C ARG A 103 14.37 9.92 -17.40
#